data_AF-G3IC07-F1
#
_entry.id   AF-G3IC07-F1
#
_cell.length_a   1.000
_cell.length_b   1.000
_cell.length_c   1.000
_cell.angle_alpha   90.00
_cell.angle_beta   90.00
_cell.angle_gamma   90.00
#
_symmetry.space_group_name_H-M   'P 1'
#
loop_
_entity.id
_entity.type
_entity.pdbx_description
1 polymer ?
#
loop_
_entity_poly.entity_id
_entity_poly.type
_entity_poly.pdbx_seq_one_letter_code
_entity_poly.pdbx_strand_id
1 'polypeptide(L)'
;MEQVKRESEMKMEEQSDQLEKLKRELAAKAGELAHAQEALSRTAQSGSELSSRLDTLNAEKDALSGAMRQREAELLAAQSLVREKEEALSQEQQRSSEEKGELQGRLAEKESQEQGLRQRLLDEQFAVLRGAAAEAEAILQDAVSKLDDPLHLRCTSSPDYLVSRAQAALDTVSALEKGHTQYLTSSEDASALVAALTRFSHLAADTIVNGGATSHLAPTDPADRLIDTCREFGARALELMGQLQDRTVLPRAQPSLMRQPLQGILQLGQDLKPKSLDVRQEELGAMVDKEMAATSAAIEDAVRRIEDMMNQARHESSGVKLEVNERILNSCTDLMKAIRLLVMTSTSLQKEIVESGRGAATQQEFYAKNSRWTEGLISASKAVGWGATQLVESADKVVLHTGKYEELIVCSHEIAASTAQLVAASKVKADKHSPHLSRLQECSRTVNERAANVVASTKSGQEQIEDRDTMDFSGLSLIKLKKQEMETQVSSFMPQLPGPLLGQC
;
A
#
# COMPACT_ATOMS: atom_id res chain seq x y z
N MET A 1 -96.21 -163.90 44.94
CA MET A 1 -95.36 -163.50 43.80
C MET A 1 -95.82 -162.21 43.11
N GLU A 2 -96.71 -161.39 43.71
CA GLU A 2 -97.14 -160.08 43.17
C GLU A 2 -96.69 -158.86 44.00
N GLN A 3 -96.21 -159.06 45.23
CA GLN A 3 -95.86 -157.96 46.14
C GLN A 3 -94.43 -157.41 45.92
N VAL A 4 -93.50 -158.24 45.45
CA VAL A 4 -92.09 -157.84 45.17
C VAL A 4 -91.94 -157.08 43.84
N LYS A 5 -92.89 -157.22 42.92
CA LYS A 5 -92.84 -156.55 41.60
C LYS A 5 -93.23 -155.06 41.69
N ARG A 6 -94.19 -154.71 42.56
CA ARG A 6 -94.62 -153.32 42.79
C ARG A 6 -93.59 -152.45 43.52
N GLU A 7 -92.79 -153.02 44.43
CA GLU A 7 -91.71 -152.28 45.10
C GLU A 7 -90.52 -152.00 44.17
N SER A 8 -90.28 -152.88 43.18
CA SER A 8 -89.24 -152.68 42.17
C SER A 8 -89.60 -151.61 41.13
N GLU A 9 -90.88 -151.50 40.76
CA GLU A 9 -91.37 -150.51 39.79
C GLU A 9 -91.39 -149.10 40.40
N MET A 10 -91.85 -148.95 41.65
CA MET A 10 -91.82 -147.65 42.36
C MET A 10 -90.40 -147.11 42.55
N LYS A 11 -89.43 -147.97 42.87
CA LYS A 11 -88.01 -147.57 43.00
C LYS A 11 -87.39 -147.16 41.66
N MET A 12 -87.77 -147.79 40.56
CA MET A 12 -87.27 -147.43 39.23
C MET A 12 -87.82 -146.09 38.76
N GLU A 13 -89.09 -145.80 39.07
CA GLU A 13 -89.73 -144.52 38.73
C GLU A 13 -89.16 -143.38 39.58
N GLU A 14 -88.94 -143.62 40.88
CA GLU A 14 -88.30 -142.66 41.78
C GLU A 14 -86.81 -142.42 41.42
N GLN A 15 -86.10 -143.45 40.96
CA GLN A 15 -84.74 -143.31 40.41
C GLN A 15 -84.71 -142.59 39.06
N SER A 16 -85.72 -142.79 38.21
CA SER A 16 -85.86 -142.10 36.92
C SER A 16 -86.13 -140.61 37.11
N ASP A 17 -87.03 -140.25 38.02
CA ASP A 17 -87.35 -138.86 38.35
C ASP A 17 -86.14 -138.13 38.97
N GLN A 18 -85.38 -138.83 39.82
CA GLN A 18 -84.12 -138.30 40.35
C GLN A 18 -83.07 -138.09 39.25
N LEU A 19 -82.97 -139.01 38.29
CA LEU A 19 -82.06 -138.87 37.14
C LEU A 19 -82.48 -137.72 36.21
N GLU A 20 -83.77 -137.53 35.98
CA GLU A 20 -84.29 -136.43 35.17
C GLU A 20 -84.09 -135.09 35.85
N LYS A 21 -84.30 -135.02 37.17
CA LYS A 21 -84.03 -133.83 37.98
C LYS A 21 -82.54 -133.49 37.96
N LEU A 22 -81.67 -134.47 38.17
CA LEU A 22 -80.21 -134.30 38.09
C LEU A 22 -79.77 -133.88 36.69
N LYS A 23 -80.39 -134.39 35.61
CA LYS A 23 -80.10 -133.94 34.23
C LYS A 23 -80.51 -132.49 33.99
N ARG A 24 -81.70 -132.07 34.47
CA ARG A 24 -82.14 -130.66 34.37
C ARG A 24 -81.24 -129.74 35.19
N GLU A 25 -80.84 -130.16 36.39
CA GLU A 25 -79.91 -129.41 37.24
C GLU A 25 -78.49 -129.35 36.63
N LEU A 26 -78.00 -130.45 36.04
CA LEU A 26 -76.71 -130.46 35.34
C LEU A 26 -76.73 -129.58 34.09
N ALA A 27 -77.82 -129.59 33.33
CA ALA A 27 -78.00 -128.72 32.16
C ALA A 27 -78.10 -127.24 32.56
N ALA A 28 -78.83 -126.93 33.64
CA ALA A 28 -78.89 -125.58 34.20
C ALA A 28 -77.52 -125.13 34.72
N LYS A 29 -76.79 -126.00 35.43
CA LYS A 29 -75.43 -125.72 35.91
C LYS A 29 -74.41 -125.60 34.78
N ALA A 30 -74.55 -126.37 33.70
CA ALA A 30 -73.72 -126.23 32.50
C ALA A 30 -74.01 -124.92 31.76
N GLY A 31 -75.27 -124.49 31.70
CA GLY A 31 -75.67 -123.18 31.16
C GLY A 31 -75.16 -122.02 32.02
N GLU A 32 -75.28 -122.11 33.34
CA GLU A 32 -74.71 -121.15 34.29
C GLU A 32 -73.18 -121.09 34.18
N LEU A 33 -72.51 -122.24 34.03
CA LEU A 33 -71.06 -122.32 33.85
C LEU A 33 -70.63 -121.69 32.52
N ALA A 34 -71.33 -121.98 31.42
CA ALA A 34 -71.05 -121.39 30.12
C ALA A 34 -71.23 -119.86 30.15
N HIS A 35 -72.28 -119.36 30.80
CA HIS A 35 -72.49 -117.93 30.99
C HIS A 35 -71.43 -117.30 31.89
N ALA A 36 -71.03 -117.98 32.97
CA ALA A 36 -69.95 -117.52 33.85
C ALA A 36 -68.60 -117.50 33.12
N GLN A 37 -68.34 -118.47 32.25
CA GLN A 37 -67.10 -118.58 31.49
C GLN A 37 -67.02 -117.55 30.35
N GLU A 38 -68.16 -117.25 29.71
CA GLU A 38 -68.28 -116.14 28.75
C GLU A 38 -68.17 -114.78 29.45
N ALA A 39 -68.81 -114.60 30.60
CA ALA A 39 -68.67 -113.40 31.42
C ALA A 39 -67.23 -113.19 31.90
N LEU A 40 -66.54 -114.27 32.32
CA LEU A 40 -65.13 -114.28 32.72
C LEU A 40 -64.21 -113.97 31.52
N SER A 41 -64.49 -114.52 30.35
CA SER A 41 -63.75 -114.22 29.12
C SER A 41 -63.92 -112.75 28.71
N ARG A 42 -65.14 -112.20 28.78
CA ARG A 42 -65.42 -110.78 28.54
C ARG A 42 -64.76 -109.87 29.59
N THR A 43 -64.73 -110.28 30.86
CA THR A 43 -64.01 -109.53 31.92
C THR A 43 -62.49 -109.63 31.77
N ALA A 44 -61.95 -110.76 31.33
CA ALA A 44 -60.53 -110.92 31.04
C ALA A 44 -60.10 -110.12 29.80
N GLN A 45 -60.90 -110.13 28.73
CA GLN A 45 -60.67 -109.31 27.53
C GLN A 45 -60.75 -107.82 27.86
N SER A 46 -61.79 -107.37 28.55
CA SER A 46 -61.89 -105.97 28.99
C SER A 46 -60.79 -105.59 29.99
N GLY A 47 -60.36 -106.50 30.88
CA GLY A 47 -59.20 -106.30 31.76
C GLY A 47 -57.90 -106.14 30.98
N SER A 48 -57.69 -106.94 29.93
CA SER A 48 -56.54 -106.82 29.02
C SER A 48 -56.56 -105.53 28.20
N GLU A 49 -57.74 -105.12 27.71
CA GLU A 49 -57.92 -103.84 26.99
C GLU A 49 -57.72 -102.64 27.91
N LEU A 50 -58.16 -102.72 29.17
CA LEU A 50 -57.92 -101.68 30.16
C LEU A 50 -56.44 -101.61 30.56
N SER A 51 -55.76 -102.76 30.69
CA SER A 51 -54.32 -102.81 30.95
C SER A 51 -53.53 -102.17 29.81
N SER A 52 -53.85 -102.52 28.55
CA SER A 52 -53.15 -101.92 27.40
C SER A 52 -53.40 -100.42 27.30
N ARG A 53 -54.64 -99.95 27.57
CA ARG A 53 -54.95 -98.52 27.66
C ARG A 53 -54.20 -97.83 28.79
N LEU A 54 -54.06 -98.49 29.95
CA LEU A 54 -53.31 -97.96 31.08
C LEU A 54 -51.82 -97.84 30.76
N ASP A 55 -51.25 -98.84 30.08
CA ASP A 55 -49.85 -98.81 29.62
C ASP A 55 -49.62 -97.70 28.60
N THR A 56 -50.55 -97.50 27.65
CA THR A 56 -50.47 -96.37 26.70
C THR A 56 -50.59 -95.03 27.41
N LEU A 57 -51.50 -94.89 28.37
CA LEU A 57 -51.66 -93.65 29.14
C LEU A 57 -50.45 -93.38 30.05
N ASN A 58 -49.84 -94.42 30.61
CA ASN A 58 -48.61 -94.28 31.40
C ASN A 58 -47.44 -93.85 30.50
N ALA A 59 -47.29 -94.43 29.31
CA ALA A 59 -46.29 -94.02 28.34
C ALA A 59 -46.50 -92.57 27.87
N GLU A 60 -47.75 -92.17 27.59
CA GLU A 60 -48.11 -90.79 27.25
C GLU A 60 -47.83 -89.81 28.41
N LYS A 61 -48.17 -90.19 29.65
CA LYS A 61 -47.87 -89.41 30.85
C LYS A 61 -46.37 -89.23 31.04
N ASP A 62 -45.59 -90.29 30.86
CA ASP A 62 -44.14 -90.22 31.00
C ASP A 62 -43.51 -89.35 29.91
N ALA A 63 -43.96 -89.49 28.67
CA ALA A 63 -43.56 -88.64 27.55
C ALA A 63 -43.92 -87.16 27.77
N LEU A 64 -45.15 -86.87 28.22
CA LEU A 64 -45.59 -85.52 28.58
C LEU A 64 -44.79 -84.95 29.76
N SER A 65 -44.49 -85.77 30.78
CA SER A 65 -43.67 -85.34 31.91
C SER A 65 -42.23 -85.03 31.49
N GLY A 66 -41.67 -85.81 30.56
CA GLY A 66 -40.36 -85.57 29.95
C GLY A 66 -40.35 -84.26 29.16
N ALA A 67 -41.35 -84.06 28.31
CA ALA A 67 -41.53 -82.83 27.54
C ALA A 67 -41.74 -81.60 28.45
N MET A 68 -42.52 -81.74 29.53
CA MET A 68 -42.73 -80.68 30.51
C MET A 68 -41.43 -80.29 31.20
N ARG A 69 -40.63 -81.25 31.68
CA ARG A 69 -39.31 -80.98 32.28
C ARG A 69 -38.35 -80.32 31.29
N GLN A 70 -38.36 -80.76 30.03
CA GLN A 70 -37.55 -80.13 28.99
C GLN A 70 -37.99 -78.67 28.74
N ARG A 71 -39.29 -78.40 28.67
CA ARG A 71 -39.83 -77.04 28.52
C ARG A 71 -39.54 -76.16 29.74
N GLU A 72 -39.60 -76.70 30.96
CA GLU A 72 -39.19 -75.97 32.16
C GLU A 72 -37.70 -75.62 32.13
N ALA A 73 -36.84 -76.54 31.70
CA ALA A 73 -35.40 -76.27 31.56
C ALA A 73 -35.11 -75.23 30.46
N GLU A 74 -35.78 -75.33 29.31
CA GLU A 74 -35.69 -74.34 28.23
C GLU A 74 -36.20 -72.96 28.67
N LEU A 75 -37.28 -72.91 29.45
CA LEU A 75 -37.83 -71.66 30.01
C LEU A 75 -36.84 -71.01 30.97
N LEU A 76 -36.24 -71.79 31.89
CA LEU A 76 -35.23 -71.29 32.82
C LEU A 76 -33.98 -70.78 32.09
N ALA A 77 -33.51 -71.51 31.08
CA ALA A 77 -32.39 -71.08 30.24
C ALA A 77 -32.72 -69.77 29.49
N ALA A 78 -33.92 -69.68 28.90
CA ALA A 78 -34.38 -68.46 28.24
C ALA A 78 -34.50 -67.28 29.22
N GLN A 79 -35.01 -67.49 30.43
CA GLN A 79 -35.08 -66.46 31.47
C GLN A 79 -33.69 -65.97 31.89
N SER A 80 -32.71 -66.87 32.06
CA SER A 80 -31.33 -66.47 32.37
C SER A 80 -30.70 -65.64 31.24
N LEU A 81 -30.93 -66.03 29.98
CA LEU A 81 -30.44 -65.32 28.81
C LEU A 81 -31.08 -63.93 28.70
N VAL A 82 -32.39 -63.81 28.94
CA VAL A 82 -33.09 -62.52 28.97
C VAL A 82 -32.48 -61.62 30.04
N ARG A 83 -32.25 -62.14 31.25
CA ARG A 83 -31.65 -61.36 32.34
C ARG A 83 -30.25 -60.85 31.99
N GLU A 84 -29.41 -61.71 31.42
CA GLU A 84 -28.05 -61.33 30.98
C GLU A 84 -28.10 -60.25 29.88
N LYS A 85 -29.04 -60.37 28.92
CA LYS A 85 -29.22 -59.38 27.86
C LYS A 85 -29.78 -58.06 28.37
N GLU A 86 -30.69 -58.08 29.35
CA GLU A 86 -31.18 -56.87 30.02
C GLU A 86 -30.06 -56.16 30.79
N GLU A 87 -29.23 -56.91 31.53
CA GLU A 87 -28.06 -56.37 32.23
C GLU A 87 -27.04 -55.76 31.23
N ALA A 88 -26.73 -56.46 30.15
CA ALA A 88 -25.82 -55.95 29.10
C ALA A 88 -26.37 -54.72 28.39
N LEU A 89 -27.67 -54.70 28.07
CA LEU A 89 -28.33 -53.55 27.45
C LEU A 89 -28.33 -52.34 28.39
N SER A 90 -28.58 -52.55 29.69
CA SER A 90 -28.53 -51.48 30.69
C SER A 90 -27.12 -50.90 30.83
N GLN A 91 -26.08 -51.74 30.84
CA GLN A 91 -24.69 -51.28 30.87
C GLN A 91 -24.32 -50.48 29.61
N GLU A 92 -24.75 -50.92 28.43
CA GLU A 92 -24.49 -50.21 27.18
C GLU A 92 -25.25 -48.87 27.11
N GLN A 93 -26.50 -48.82 27.58
CA GLN A 93 -27.26 -47.57 27.71
C GLN A 93 -26.58 -46.58 28.66
N GLN A 94 -26.04 -47.05 29.78
CA GLN A 94 -25.31 -46.22 30.73
C GLN A 94 -24.03 -45.67 30.12
N ARG A 95 -23.21 -46.51 29.47
CA ARG A 95 -22.00 -46.08 28.75
C ARG A 95 -22.31 -45.07 27.67
N SER A 96 -23.32 -45.34 26.85
CA SER A 96 -23.76 -44.41 25.80
C SER A 96 -24.25 -43.08 26.36
N SER A 97 -24.94 -43.08 27.51
CA SER A 97 -25.37 -41.86 28.19
C SER A 97 -24.18 -41.06 28.73
N GLU A 98 -23.18 -41.72 29.32
CA GLU A 98 -21.95 -41.10 29.82
C GLU A 98 -21.12 -40.47 28.68
N GLU A 99 -20.88 -41.24 27.61
CA GLU A 99 -20.17 -40.77 26.41
C GLU A 99 -20.90 -39.58 25.76
N LYS A 100 -22.23 -39.65 25.66
CA LYS A 100 -23.04 -38.54 25.12
C LYS A 100 -22.91 -37.29 25.99
N GLY A 101 -22.91 -37.43 27.32
CA GLY A 101 -22.69 -36.33 28.24
C GLY A 101 -21.31 -35.70 28.09
N GLU A 102 -20.26 -36.51 27.97
CA GLU A 102 -18.89 -36.03 27.74
C GLU A 102 -18.77 -35.28 26.40
N LEU A 103 -19.30 -35.85 25.32
CA LEU A 103 -19.27 -35.23 24.00
C LEU A 103 -20.06 -33.92 23.97
N GLN A 104 -21.22 -33.85 24.64
CA GLN A 104 -21.99 -32.61 24.79
C GLN A 104 -21.22 -31.54 25.58
N GLY A 105 -20.54 -31.93 26.66
CA GLY A 105 -19.68 -31.01 27.42
C GLY A 105 -18.52 -30.46 26.59
N ARG A 106 -17.82 -31.34 25.86
CA ARG A 106 -16.73 -30.95 24.96
C ARG A 106 -17.19 -30.05 23.81
N LEU A 107 -18.38 -30.30 23.26
CA LEU A 107 -18.98 -29.45 22.23
C LEU A 107 -19.26 -28.04 22.77
N ALA A 108 -19.90 -27.94 23.94
CA ALA A 108 -20.20 -26.64 24.57
C ALA A 108 -18.94 -25.84 24.90
N GLU A 109 -17.88 -26.50 25.38
CA GLU A 109 -16.57 -25.85 25.62
C GLU A 109 -15.96 -25.33 24.31
N LYS A 110 -16.02 -26.12 23.23
CA LYS A 110 -15.51 -25.72 21.91
C LYS A 110 -16.31 -24.56 21.30
N GLU A 111 -17.63 -24.57 21.43
CA GLU A 111 -18.49 -23.47 20.99
C GLU A 111 -18.16 -22.17 21.74
N SER A 112 -17.97 -22.25 23.07
CA SER A 112 -17.56 -21.09 23.87
C SER A 112 -16.16 -20.59 23.48
N GLN A 113 -15.21 -21.50 23.23
CA GLN A 113 -13.86 -21.16 22.78
C GLN A 113 -13.88 -20.47 21.40
N GLU A 114 -14.69 -20.97 20.46
CA GLU A 114 -14.86 -20.41 19.12
C GLU A 114 -15.49 -19.00 19.17
N GLN A 115 -16.52 -18.80 19.98
CA GLN A 115 -17.11 -17.48 20.22
C GLN A 115 -16.08 -16.50 20.80
N GLY A 116 -15.29 -16.94 21.78
CA GLY A 116 -14.22 -16.12 22.36
C GLY A 116 -13.09 -15.78 21.38
N LEU A 117 -12.76 -16.69 20.45
CA LEU A 117 -11.80 -16.43 19.37
C LEU A 117 -12.36 -15.45 18.34
N ARG A 118 -13.63 -15.60 17.93
CA ARG A 118 -14.30 -14.65 17.03
C ARG A 118 -14.34 -13.24 17.59
N GLN A 119 -14.71 -13.09 18.86
CA GLN A 119 -14.74 -11.77 19.50
C GLN A 119 -13.35 -11.13 19.55
N ARG A 120 -12.31 -11.90 19.91
CA ARG A 120 -10.91 -11.42 19.90
C ARG A 120 -10.46 -11.00 18.51
N LEU A 121 -10.80 -11.76 17.46
CA LEU A 121 -10.50 -11.39 16.08
C LEU A 121 -11.11 -10.04 15.72
N LEU A 122 -12.40 -9.81 16.03
CA LEU A 122 -13.06 -8.54 15.77
C LEU A 122 -12.41 -7.36 16.54
N ASP A 123 -11.98 -7.61 17.77
CA ASP A 123 -11.29 -6.63 18.61
C ASP A 123 -9.89 -6.27 18.09
N GLU A 124 -9.10 -7.26 17.68
CA GLU A 124 -7.79 -7.04 17.07
C GLU A 124 -7.89 -6.35 15.71
N GLN A 125 -8.81 -6.78 14.84
CA GLN A 125 -9.01 -6.18 13.51
C GLN A 125 -9.39 -4.69 13.62
N PHE A 126 -10.28 -4.38 14.55
CA PHE A 126 -10.64 -2.99 14.79
C PHE A 126 -9.51 -2.18 15.46
N ALA A 127 -8.73 -2.79 16.36
CA ALA A 127 -7.57 -2.11 16.96
C ALA A 127 -6.53 -1.72 15.90
N VAL A 128 -6.27 -2.60 14.92
CA VAL A 128 -5.39 -2.30 13.78
C VAL A 128 -5.95 -1.16 12.93
N LEU A 129 -7.25 -1.18 12.61
CA LEU A 129 -7.89 -0.09 11.88
C LEU A 129 -7.81 1.24 12.62
N ARG A 130 -8.11 1.24 13.93
CA ARG A 130 -8.01 2.43 14.78
C ARG A 130 -6.58 2.97 14.80
N GLY A 131 -5.58 2.11 14.94
CA GLY A 131 -4.17 2.49 14.90
C GLY A 131 -3.79 3.13 13.56
N ALA A 132 -4.22 2.53 12.45
CA ALA A 132 -3.98 3.08 11.12
C ALA A 132 -4.68 4.45 10.90
N ALA A 133 -5.90 4.61 11.43
CA ALA A 133 -6.63 5.88 11.37
C ALA A 133 -5.99 6.98 12.22
N ALA A 134 -5.49 6.65 13.42
CA ALA A 134 -4.77 7.60 14.26
C ALA A 134 -3.44 8.05 13.62
N GLU A 135 -2.70 7.13 12.99
CA GLU A 135 -1.47 7.47 12.27
C GLU A 135 -1.77 8.34 11.03
N ALA A 136 -2.81 7.99 10.27
CA ALA A 136 -3.28 8.80 9.16
C ALA A 136 -3.72 10.21 9.59
N GLU A 137 -4.38 10.32 10.75
CA GLU A 137 -4.72 11.61 11.37
C GLU A 137 -3.47 12.42 11.69
N ALA A 138 -2.46 11.81 12.32
CA ALA A 138 -1.20 12.49 12.65
C ALA A 138 -0.47 13.01 11.40
N ILE A 139 -0.41 12.21 10.32
CA ILE A 139 0.20 12.61 9.04
C ILE A 139 -0.54 13.81 8.43
N LEU A 140 -1.88 13.79 8.44
CA LEU A 140 -2.69 14.87 7.91
C LEU A 140 -2.60 16.14 8.77
N GLN A 141 -2.58 15.98 10.09
CA GLN A 141 -2.45 17.10 11.03
C GLN A 141 -1.12 17.83 10.85
N ASP A 142 -0.02 17.08 10.69
CA ASP A 142 1.30 17.62 10.36
C ASP A 142 1.26 18.39 9.03
N ALA A 143 0.67 17.81 7.98
CA ALA A 143 0.53 18.46 6.68
C ALA A 143 -0.28 19.76 6.72
N VAL A 144 -1.39 19.78 7.47
CA VAL A 144 -2.21 20.99 7.66
C VAL A 144 -1.44 22.05 8.44
N SER A 145 -0.70 21.66 9.49
CA SER A 145 0.09 22.61 10.30
C SER A 145 1.18 23.34 9.48
N LYS A 146 1.71 22.68 8.44
CA LYS A 146 2.70 23.27 7.51
C LYS A 146 2.14 24.41 6.67
N LEU A 147 0.81 24.50 6.50
CA LEU A 147 0.20 25.64 5.79
C LEU A 147 0.41 26.96 6.55
N ASP A 148 0.53 26.90 7.88
CA ASP A 148 0.70 28.05 8.75
C ASP A 148 2.16 28.23 9.23
N ASP A 149 3.08 27.33 8.84
CA ASP A 149 4.49 27.35 9.26
C ASP A 149 5.30 28.41 8.47
N PRO A 150 5.87 29.44 9.13
CA PRO A 150 6.70 30.45 8.48
C PRO A 150 7.95 29.89 7.77
N LEU A 151 8.46 28.73 8.20
CA LEU A 151 9.58 28.06 7.53
C LEU A 151 9.16 27.43 6.21
N HIS A 152 7.90 27.02 6.10
CA HIS A 152 7.33 26.42 4.90
C HIS A 152 7.08 27.44 3.78
N LEU A 153 7.01 28.75 4.09
CA LEU A 153 6.90 29.83 3.08
C LEU A 153 8.01 29.80 2.01
N ARG A 154 9.17 29.23 2.33
CA ARG A 154 10.30 29.11 1.41
C ARG A 154 10.18 27.90 0.46
N CYS A 155 9.26 27.00 0.72
CA CYS A 155 9.00 25.85 -0.13
C CYS A 155 8.17 26.28 -1.33
N THR A 156 8.58 25.86 -2.52
CA THR A 156 7.89 26.18 -3.79
C THR A 156 7.57 24.91 -4.55
N SER A 157 6.39 24.83 -5.16
CA SER A 157 5.98 23.69 -5.99
C SER A 157 5.30 24.15 -7.27
N SER A 158 5.54 23.46 -8.38
CA SER A 158 4.93 23.83 -9.66
C SER A 158 3.45 23.44 -9.74
N PRO A 159 2.60 24.22 -10.41
CA PRO A 159 1.20 23.87 -10.61
C PRO A 159 1.01 22.49 -11.27
N ASP A 160 1.89 22.11 -12.21
CA ASP A 160 1.86 20.76 -12.81
C ASP A 160 2.11 19.63 -11.81
N TYR A 161 3.03 19.85 -10.87
CA TYR A 161 3.30 18.85 -9.83
C TYR A 161 2.13 18.74 -8.86
N LEU A 162 1.56 19.87 -8.42
CA LEU A 162 0.34 19.89 -7.60
C LEU A 162 -0.81 19.13 -8.29
N VAL A 163 -1.06 19.39 -9.57
CA VAL A 163 -2.10 18.70 -10.36
C VAL A 163 -1.87 17.18 -10.37
N SER A 164 -0.63 16.74 -10.57
CA SER A 164 -0.27 15.33 -10.51
C SER A 164 -0.55 14.72 -9.12
N ARG A 165 -0.21 15.44 -8.04
CA ARG A 165 -0.45 14.97 -6.66
C ARG A 165 -1.93 14.92 -6.31
N ALA A 166 -2.69 15.97 -6.65
CA ALA A 166 -4.12 16.06 -6.42
C ALA A 166 -4.88 14.97 -7.18
N GLN A 167 -4.50 14.68 -8.43
CA GLN A 167 -5.07 13.58 -9.20
C GLN A 167 -4.78 12.22 -8.54
N ALA A 168 -3.51 11.99 -8.14
CA ALA A 168 -3.14 10.74 -7.47
C ALA A 168 -3.91 10.55 -6.14
N ALA A 169 -4.10 11.60 -5.35
CA ALA A 169 -4.93 11.56 -4.14
C ALA A 169 -6.39 11.25 -4.47
N LEU A 170 -6.96 11.89 -5.50
CA LEU A 170 -8.33 11.66 -5.95
C LEU A 170 -8.56 10.19 -6.37
N ASP A 171 -7.60 9.60 -7.08
CA ASP A 171 -7.67 8.20 -7.52
C ASP A 171 -7.73 7.21 -6.34
N THR A 172 -7.14 7.57 -5.19
CA THR A 172 -7.18 6.72 -3.98
C THR A 172 -8.51 6.76 -3.22
N VAL A 173 -9.34 7.79 -3.42
CA VAL A 173 -10.63 7.89 -2.73
C VAL A 173 -11.53 6.70 -3.06
N SER A 174 -11.52 6.22 -4.31
CA SER A 174 -12.30 5.06 -4.73
C SER A 174 -11.84 3.77 -4.04
N ALA A 175 -10.54 3.62 -3.77
CA ALA A 175 -10.01 2.49 -3.02
C ALA A 175 -10.42 2.57 -1.53
N LEU A 176 -10.44 3.77 -0.96
CA LEU A 176 -10.86 4.02 0.41
C LEU A 176 -12.35 3.70 0.62
N GLU A 177 -13.22 4.11 -0.31
CA GLU A 177 -14.64 3.76 -0.30
C GLU A 177 -14.88 2.25 -0.39
N LYS A 178 -14.17 1.58 -1.30
CA LYS A 178 -14.27 0.13 -1.47
C LYS A 178 -13.81 -0.59 -0.21
N GLY A 179 -12.66 -0.21 0.36
CA GLY A 179 -12.14 -0.77 1.61
C GLY A 179 -13.11 -0.54 2.77
N HIS A 180 -13.71 0.64 2.86
CA HIS A 180 -14.69 0.96 3.89
C HIS A 180 -15.94 0.09 3.80
N THR A 181 -16.51 -0.04 2.60
CA THR A 181 -17.68 -0.89 2.35
C THR A 181 -17.39 -2.36 2.62
N GLN A 182 -16.21 -2.84 2.24
CA GLN A 182 -15.78 -4.22 2.48
C GLN A 182 -15.66 -4.51 3.98
N TYR A 183 -15.07 -3.60 4.76
CA TYR A 183 -14.95 -3.75 6.22
C TYR A 183 -16.31 -3.74 6.93
N LEU A 184 -17.26 -2.92 6.47
CA LEU A 184 -18.63 -2.92 6.98
C LEU A 184 -19.38 -4.22 6.66
N THR A 185 -19.05 -4.86 5.55
CA THR A 185 -19.65 -6.16 5.18
C THR A 185 -19.00 -7.32 5.93
N SER A 186 -17.69 -7.25 6.17
CA SER A 186 -16.91 -8.25 6.91
C SER A 186 -15.93 -7.58 7.85
N SER A 187 -16.33 -7.40 9.11
CA SER A 187 -15.49 -6.76 10.13
C SER A 187 -14.33 -7.63 10.62
N GLU A 188 -14.23 -8.87 10.12
CA GLU A 188 -13.13 -9.82 10.38
C GLU A 188 -11.87 -9.50 9.54
N ASP A 189 -11.96 -8.61 8.55
CA ASP A 189 -10.84 -8.26 7.68
C ASP A 189 -10.74 -6.74 7.45
N ALA A 190 -9.84 -6.09 8.19
CA ALA A 190 -9.54 -4.66 8.05
C ALA A 190 -8.47 -4.35 6.98
N SER A 191 -7.84 -5.37 6.37
CA SER A 191 -6.61 -5.20 5.59
C SER A 191 -6.75 -4.24 4.40
N ALA A 192 -7.83 -4.40 3.63
CA ALA A 192 -8.11 -3.56 2.46
C ALA A 192 -8.34 -2.09 2.83
N LEU A 193 -9.07 -1.84 3.93
CA LEU A 193 -9.32 -0.49 4.43
C LEU A 193 -8.03 0.14 4.96
N VAL A 194 -7.25 -0.58 5.76
CA VAL A 194 -5.96 -0.11 6.29
C VAL A 194 -5.02 0.28 5.16
N ALA A 195 -4.85 -0.59 4.15
CA ALA A 195 -3.98 -0.30 3.01
C ALA A 195 -4.45 0.93 2.20
N ALA A 196 -5.76 1.07 1.98
CA ALA A 196 -6.33 2.22 1.29
C ALA A 196 -6.15 3.52 2.10
N LEU A 197 -6.32 3.45 3.42
CA LEU A 197 -6.18 4.56 4.35
C LEU A 197 -4.74 5.09 4.43
N THR A 198 -3.75 4.19 4.53
CA THR A 198 -2.33 4.55 4.50
C THR A 198 -1.97 5.24 3.18
N ARG A 199 -2.43 4.69 2.04
CA ARG A 199 -2.14 5.31 0.74
C ARG A 199 -2.82 6.67 0.58
N PHE A 200 -4.09 6.78 0.99
CA PHE A 200 -4.85 8.02 0.92
C PHE A 200 -4.19 9.11 1.78
N SER A 201 -3.89 8.83 3.04
CA SER A 201 -3.30 9.81 3.97
C SER A 201 -1.98 10.39 3.47
N HIS A 202 -1.08 9.56 2.95
CA HIS A 202 0.18 10.04 2.34
C HIS A 202 -0.05 10.93 1.12
N LEU A 203 -0.92 10.54 0.19
CA LEU A 203 -1.17 11.35 -1.01
C LEU A 203 -1.95 12.64 -0.70
N ALA A 204 -2.87 12.58 0.27
CA ALA A 204 -3.62 13.73 0.77
C ALA A 204 -2.70 14.73 1.46
N ALA A 205 -1.82 14.27 2.35
CA ALA A 205 -0.81 15.10 2.99
C ALA A 205 0.14 15.76 1.98
N ASP A 206 0.67 14.98 1.03
CA ASP A 206 1.50 15.53 -0.05
C ASP A 206 0.73 16.57 -0.88
N THR A 207 -0.56 16.38 -1.13
CA THR A 207 -1.39 17.34 -1.85
C THR A 207 -1.55 18.65 -1.06
N ILE A 208 -1.78 18.58 0.25
CA ILE A 208 -1.90 19.75 1.14
C ILE A 208 -0.59 20.54 1.16
N VAL A 209 0.53 19.86 1.41
CA VAL A 209 1.87 20.48 1.47
C VAL A 209 2.23 21.14 0.13
N ASN A 210 1.99 20.44 -0.98
CA ASN A 210 2.24 21.02 -2.31
C ASN A 210 1.25 22.13 -2.68
N GLY A 211 0.01 22.07 -2.21
CA GLY A 211 -0.96 23.16 -2.37
C GLY A 211 -0.47 24.44 -1.70
N GLY A 212 0.03 24.33 -0.46
CA GLY A 212 0.70 25.42 0.23
C GLY A 212 1.92 25.94 -0.54
N ALA A 213 2.84 25.07 -0.92
CA ALA A 213 4.05 25.45 -1.66
C ALA A 213 3.77 26.07 -3.05
N THR A 214 2.70 25.66 -3.73
CA THR A 214 2.27 26.26 -5.01
C THR A 214 1.63 27.62 -4.80
N SER A 215 0.91 27.84 -3.69
CA SER A 215 0.30 29.13 -3.37
C SER A 215 1.32 30.27 -3.24
N HIS A 216 2.54 29.98 -2.76
CA HIS A 216 3.61 30.97 -2.61
C HIS A 216 4.09 31.58 -3.93
N LEU A 217 3.86 30.89 -5.05
CA LEU A 217 4.18 31.35 -6.41
C LEU A 217 2.95 31.82 -7.20
N ALA A 218 1.75 31.70 -6.62
CA ALA A 218 0.50 32.08 -7.27
C ALA A 218 0.16 33.56 -7.03
N PRO A 219 -0.66 34.19 -7.90
CA PRO A 219 -1.25 35.50 -7.61
C PRO A 219 -2.10 35.44 -6.34
N THR A 220 -2.21 36.56 -5.62
CA THR A 220 -2.81 36.61 -4.26
C THR A 220 -4.19 35.96 -4.17
N ASP A 221 -5.13 36.28 -5.07
CA ASP A 221 -6.49 35.72 -5.03
C ASP A 221 -6.54 34.18 -5.26
N PRO A 222 -5.90 33.62 -6.30
CA PRO A 222 -5.72 32.17 -6.44
C PRO A 222 -4.94 31.51 -5.30
N ALA A 223 -3.95 32.19 -4.71
CA ALA A 223 -3.16 31.68 -3.59
C ALA A 223 -4.03 31.50 -2.34
N ASP A 224 -4.79 32.52 -1.96
CA ASP A 224 -5.70 32.49 -0.81
C ASP A 224 -6.76 31.39 -1.00
N ARG A 225 -7.38 31.32 -2.18
CA ARG A 225 -8.35 30.26 -2.51
C ARG A 225 -7.74 28.87 -2.42
N LEU A 226 -6.49 28.69 -2.86
CA LEU A 226 -5.82 27.40 -2.80
C LEU A 226 -5.53 26.99 -1.36
N ILE A 227 -5.03 27.91 -0.52
CA ILE A 227 -4.79 27.67 0.90
C ILE A 227 -6.10 27.31 1.62
N ASP A 228 -7.17 28.07 1.40
CA ASP A 228 -8.47 27.81 2.03
C ASP A 228 -9.04 26.45 1.60
N THR A 229 -8.91 26.09 0.32
CA THR A 229 -9.35 24.77 -0.18
C THR A 229 -8.52 23.64 0.43
N CYS A 230 -7.20 23.82 0.57
CA CYS A 230 -6.33 22.86 1.26
C CYS A 230 -6.69 22.71 2.74
N ARG A 231 -7.02 23.80 3.43
CA ARG A 231 -7.44 23.79 4.84
C ARG A 231 -8.80 23.10 5.01
N GLU A 232 -9.76 23.38 4.13
CA GLU A 232 -11.06 22.70 4.12
C GLU A 232 -10.91 21.20 3.86
N PHE A 233 -10.10 20.82 2.87
CA PHE A 233 -9.81 19.42 2.59
C PHE A 233 -9.16 18.72 3.80
N GLY A 234 -8.15 19.34 4.40
CA GLY A 234 -7.49 18.84 5.60
C GLY A 234 -8.45 18.63 6.77
N ALA A 235 -9.31 19.61 7.06
CA ALA A 235 -10.30 19.52 8.13
C ALA A 235 -11.29 18.35 7.91
N ARG A 236 -11.80 18.19 6.69
CA ARG A 236 -12.71 17.08 6.34
C ARG A 236 -12.00 15.72 6.39
N ALA A 237 -10.73 15.66 5.99
CA ALA A 237 -9.94 14.44 6.06
C ALA A 237 -9.66 14.02 7.52
N LEU A 238 -9.33 14.97 8.39
CA LEU A 238 -9.16 14.75 9.83
C LEU A 238 -10.47 14.28 10.49
N GLU A 239 -11.60 14.89 10.16
CA GLU A 239 -12.92 14.46 10.63
C GLU A 239 -13.19 12.99 10.24
N LEU A 240 -12.90 12.61 8.99
CA LEU A 240 -13.03 11.23 8.53
C LEU A 240 -12.13 10.28 9.34
N MET A 241 -10.87 10.65 9.60
CA MET A 241 -9.96 9.82 10.42
C MET A 241 -10.49 9.63 11.84
N GLY A 242 -11.03 10.69 12.44
CA GLY A 242 -11.66 10.62 13.77
C GLY A 242 -12.88 9.69 13.78
N GLN A 243 -13.74 9.74 12.76
CA GLN A 243 -14.90 8.85 12.63
C GLN A 243 -14.50 7.38 12.52
N LEU A 244 -13.38 7.06 11.85
CA LEU A 244 -12.88 5.68 11.70
C LEU A 244 -12.30 5.10 13.00
N GLN A 245 -12.00 5.93 14.01
CA GLN A 245 -11.46 5.48 15.30
C GLN A 245 -12.54 5.04 16.31
N ASP A 246 -13.80 5.42 16.05
CA ASP A 246 -14.96 5.10 16.89
C ASP A 246 -15.85 4.05 16.20
N ARG A 247 -16.03 2.88 16.84
CA ARG A 247 -16.89 1.79 16.34
C ARG A 247 -18.33 2.22 16.07
N THR A 248 -18.83 3.18 16.84
CA THR A 248 -20.23 3.61 16.78
C THR A 248 -20.49 4.57 15.61
N VAL A 249 -19.47 5.34 15.24
CA VAL A 249 -19.55 6.37 14.20
C VAL A 249 -19.01 5.86 12.86
N LEU A 250 -18.07 4.92 12.86
CA LEU A 250 -17.45 4.32 11.68
C LEU A 250 -18.47 3.97 10.58
N PRO A 251 -19.62 3.32 10.84
CA PRO A 251 -20.59 2.99 9.78
C PRO A 251 -21.24 4.19 9.08
N ARG A 252 -21.15 5.40 9.67
CA ARG A 252 -21.67 6.64 9.11
C ARG A 252 -20.60 7.44 8.37
N ALA A 253 -19.34 7.01 8.42
CA ALA A 253 -18.24 7.68 7.76
C ALA A 253 -18.44 7.68 6.24
N GLN A 254 -18.16 8.81 5.59
CA GLN A 254 -18.34 8.98 4.14
C GLN A 254 -17.04 9.39 3.46
N PRO A 255 -16.19 8.42 3.06
CA PRO A 255 -14.97 8.71 2.32
C PRO A 255 -15.20 9.47 0.99
N SER A 256 -16.39 9.35 0.41
CA SER A 256 -16.78 10.01 -0.85
C SER A 256 -16.74 11.53 -0.80
N LEU A 257 -16.95 12.11 0.38
CA LEU A 257 -16.94 13.56 0.60
C LEU A 257 -15.57 14.19 0.38
N MET A 258 -14.49 13.38 0.31
CA MET A 258 -13.14 13.86 0.00
C MET A 258 -12.96 14.23 -1.47
N ARG A 259 -13.79 13.72 -2.39
CA ARG A 259 -13.62 14.00 -3.83
C ARG A 259 -13.79 15.47 -4.18
N GLN A 260 -14.81 16.12 -3.64
CA GLN A 260 -15.15 17.50 -4.00
C GLN A 260 -14.03 18.49 -3.63
N PRO A 261 -13.51 18.50 -2.38
CA PRO A 261 -12.36 19.34 -2.03
C PRO A 261 -11.11 19.04 -2.86
N LEU A 262 -10.79 17.76 -3.11
CA LEU A 262 -9.66 17.37 -3.95
C LEU A 262 -9.80 17.83 -5.40
N GLN A 263 -11.01 17.75 -5.96
CA GLN A 263 -11.33 18.30 -7.28
C GLN A 263 -11.17 19.82 -7.31
N GLY A 264 -11.52 20.51 -6.22
CA GLY A 264 -11.27 21.95 -6.05
C GLY A 264 -9.78 22.29 -6.13
N ILE A 265 -8.93 21.58 -5.38
CA ILE A 265 -7.47 21.75 -5.41
C ILE A 265 -6.92 21.44 -6.81
N LEU A 266 -7.39 20.36 -7.44
CA LEU A 266 -7.00 19.96 -8.79
C LEU A 266 -7.33 21.06 -9.81
N GLN A 267 -8.54 21.62 -9.76
CA GLN A 267 -8.97 22.67 -10.68
C GLN A 267 -8.16 23.95 -10.48
N LEU A 268 -7.94 24.37 -9.23
CA LEU A 268 -7.09 25.53 -8.93
C LEU A 268 -5.66 25.32 -9.43
N GLY A 269 -5.11 24.13 -9.25
CA GLY A 269 -3.81 23.76 -9.80
C GLY A 269 -3.76 23.82 -11.34
N GLN A 270 -4.85 23.44 -12.02
CA GLN A 270 -4.97 23.56 -13.48
C GLN A 270 -5.07 25.01 -13.94
N ASP A 271 -5.85 25.84 -13.24
CA ASP A 271 -6.03 27.25 -13.55
C ASP A 271 -4.74 28.06 -13.34
N LEU A 272 -3.92 27.62 -12.38
CA LEU A 272 -2.59 28.18 -12.07
C LEU A 272 -1.48 27.73 -13.01
N LYS A 273 -1.72 26.71 -13.85
CA LYS A 273 -0.75 26.38 -14.88
C LYS A 273 -0.51 27.63 -15.72
N PRO A 274 0.75 27.96 -16.05
CA PRO A 274 1.02 29.00 -17.01
C PRO A 274 0.15 28.69 -18.22
N LYS A 275 -0.86 29.53 -18.46
CA LYS A 275 -1.53 29.54 -19.75
C LYS A 275 -0.41 29.92 -20.68
N SER A 276 0.19 28.93 -21.33
CA SER A 276 1.22 29.13 -22.33
C SER A 276 0.70 30.25 -23.20
N LEU A 277 1.32 31.44 -23.09
CA LEU A 277 1.15 32.46 -24.10
C LEU A 277 1.34 31.70 -25.41
N ASP A 278 0.28 31.73 -26.19
CA ASP A 278 -0.05 30.85 -27.31
C ASP A 278 1.02 30.94 -28.41
N VAL A 279 2.22 30.44 -28.13
CA VAL A 279 3.16 30.04 -29.15
C VAL A 279 2.58 28.74 -29.65
N ARG A 280 1.75 28.85 -30.68
CA ARG A 280 1.15 27.68 -31.33
C ARG A 280 2.26 26.67 -31.49
N GLN A 281 2.00 25.41 -31.12
CA GLN A 281 3.02 24.36 -31.14
C GLN A 281 3.71 24.24 -32.52
N GLU A 282 3.01 24.67 -33.58
CA GLU A 282 3.50 24.82 -34.95
C GLU A 282 4.55 25.93 -35.11
N GLU A 283 4.55 27.02 -34.34
CA GLU A 283 5.50 28.15 -34.47
C GLU A 283 6.81 27.97 -33.68
N LEU A 284 6.89 26.94 -32.82
CA LEU A 284 8.05 26.70 -31.95
C LEU A 284 9.37 26.54 -32.73
N GLY A 285 9.32 25.93 -33.93
CA GLY A 285 10.51 25.78 -34.78
C GLY A 285 11.06 27.12 -35.29
N ALA A 286 10.18 28.02 -35.72
CA ALA A 286 10.59 29.37 -36.14
C ALA A 286 11.06 30.21 -34.94
N MET A 287 10.47 30.00 -33.76
CA MET A 287 10.82 30.72 -32.55
C MET A 287 12.21 30.35 -32.02
N VAL A 288 12.56 29.05 -31.99
CA VAL A 288 13.90 28.63 -31.54
C VAL A 288 15.00 29.17 -32.46
N ASP A 289 14.81 29.10 -33.78
CA ASP A 289 15.77 29.67 -34.74
C ASP A 289 15.90 31.19 -34.58
N LYS A 290 14.76 31.89 -34.41
CA LYS A 290 14.74 33.34 -34.16
C LYS A 290 15.46 33.70 -32.87
N GLU A 291 15.24 32.97 -31.79
CA GLU A 291 15.83 33.27 -30.48
C GLU A 291 17.34 32.97 -30.46
N MET A 292 17.77 31.87 -31.09
CA MET A 292 19.21 31.56 -31.25
C MET A 292 19.93 32.63 -32.11
N ALA A 293 19.27 33.13 -33.16
CA ALA A 293 19.79 34.22 -33.97
C ALA A 293 19.83 35.55 -33.20
N ALA A 294 18.78 35.89 -32.45
CA ALA A 294 18.72 37.07 -31.61
C ALA A 294 19.81 37.06 -30.53
N THR A 295 20.01 35.92 -29.87
CA THR A 295 21.07 35.73 -28.87
C THR A 295 22.46 35.89 -29.49
N SER A 296 22.68 35.32 -30.69
CA SER A 296 23.95 35.50 -31.41
C SER A 296 24.20 36.97 -31.75
N ALA A 297 23.18 37.68 -32.22
CA ALA A 297 23.27 39.11 -32.52
C ALA A 297 23.52 39.97 -31.26
N ALA A 298 22.87 39.64 -30.13
CA ALA A 298 23.09 40.30 -28.85
C ALA A 298 24.54 40.12 -28.35
N ILE A 299 25.12 38.94 -28.54
CA ILE A 299 26.54 38.68 -28.19
C ILE A 299 27.48 39.46 -29.10
N GLU A 300 27.19 39.56 -30.41
CA GLU A 300 28.01 40.38 -31.32
C GLU A 300 27.93 41.87 -30.98
N ASP A 301 26.73 42.37 -30.67
CA ASP A 301 26.51 43.74 -30.21
C ASP A 301 27.24 44.00 -28.88
N ALA A 302 27.23 43.02 -27.97
CA ALA A 302 27.99 43.07 -26.72
C ALA A 302 29.50 43.21 -26.96
N VAL A 303 30.08 42.42 -27.88
CA VAL A 303 31.51 42.54 -28.24
C VAL A 303 31.81 43.93 -28.80
N ARG A 304 31.00 44.44 -29.72
CA ARG A 304 31.20 45.78 -30.30
C ARG A 304 31.13 46.87 -29.25
N ARG A 305 30.13 46.84 -28.35
CA ARG A 305 30.04 47.81 -27.26
C ARG A 305 31.26 47.75 -26.34
N ILE A 306 31.77 46.56 -26.02
CA ILE A 306 32.98 46.45 -25.19
C ILE A 306 34.20 47.03 -25.89
N GLU A 307 34.36 46.80 -27.20
CA GLU A 307 35.44 47.40 -28.01
C GLU A 307 35.31 48.93 -28.09
N ASP A 308 34.09 49.47 -28.21
CA ASP A 308 33.83 50.91 -28.18
C ASP A 308 34.14 51.53 -26.80
N MET A 309 33.77 50.85 -25.71
CA MET A 309 34.11 51.24 -24.34
C MET A 309 35.62 51.31 -24.11
N MET A 310 36.40 50.42 -24.74
CA MET A 310 37.88 50.49 -24.64
C MET A 310 38.41 51.81 -25.22
N ASN A 311 37.83 52.29 -26.32
CA ASN A 311 38.21 53.57 -26.91
C ASN A 311 37.77 54.75 -26.02
N GLN A 312 36.57 54.70 -25.45
CA GLN A 312 36.06 55.73 -24.53
C GLN A 312 36.87 55.81 -23.24
N ALA A 313 37.23 54.65 -22.66
CA ALA A 313 38.02 54.57 -21.43
C ALA A 313 39.36 55.32 -21.55
N ARG A 314 39.99 55.31 -22.74
CA ARG A 314 41.23 56.04 -23.04
C ARG A 314 41.08 57.55 -23.00
N HIS A 315 39.88 58.06 -23.23
CA HIS A 315 39.58 59.49 -23.17
C HIS A 315 39.15 59.94 -21.76
N GLU A 316 38.52 59.06 -20.99
CA GLU A 316 37.94 59.39 -19.67
C GLU A 316 38.84 59.06 -18.48
N SER A 317 39.77 58.12 -18.64
CA SER A 317 40.66 57.65 -17.57
C SER A 317 42.13 57.68 -17.98
N SER A 318 43.04 57.74 -17.00
CA SER A 318 44.49 57.75 -17.24
C SER A 318 45.27 57.04 -16.13
N GLY A 319 46.51 56.65 -16.42
CA GLY A 319 47.39 55.94 -15.48
C GLY A 319 46.88 54.54 -15.14
N VAL A 320 47.09 54.09 -13.90
CA VAL A 320 46.75 52.73 -13.42
C VAL A 320 45.25 52.41 -13.61
N LYS A 321 44.35 53.38 -13.43
CA LYS A 321 42.90 53.16 -13.63
C LYS A 321 42.59 52.79 -15.09
N LEU A 322 43.27 53.41 -16.06
CA LEU A 322 43.12 53.08 -17.48
C LEU A 322 43.66 51.66 -17.77
N GLU A 323 44.83 51.32 -17.24
CA GLU A 323 45.44 49.99 -17.43
C GLU A 323 44.55 48.86 -16.87
N VAL A 324 44.00 49.07 -15.68
CA VAL A 324 43.05 48.15 -15.03
C VAL A 324 41.78 48.01 -15.86
N ASN A 325 41.19 49.13 -16.28
CA ASN A 325 39.96 49.13 -17.08
C ASN A 325 40.16 48.43 -18.43
N GLU A 326 41.29 48.67 -19.13
CA GLU A 326 41.61 47.95 -20.37
C GLU A 326 41.77 46.44 -20.13
N ARG A 327 42.40 46.01 -19.03
CA ARG A 327 42.52 44.58 -18.70
C ARG A 327 41.16 43.94 -18.45
N ILE A 328 40.28 44.60 -17.70
CA ILE A 328 38.92 44.13 -17.43
C ILE A 328 38.13 44.01 -18.74
N LEU A 329 38.10 45.06 -19.56
CA LEU A 329 37.37 45.05 -20.84
C LEU A 329 37.91 43.99 -21.82
N ASN A 330 39.23 43.77 -21.86
CA ASN A 330 39.83 42.67 -22.64
C ASN A 330 39.33 41.30 -22.15
N SER A 331 39.31 41.09 -20.82
CA SER A 331 38.79 39.84 -20.24
C SER A 331 37.31 39.61 -20.55
N CYS A 332 36.48 40.68 -20.51
CA CYS A 332 35.06 40.63 -20.89
C CYS A 332 34.89 40.32 -22.39
N THR A 333 35.74 40.89 -23.24
CA THR A 333 35.76 40.61 -24.68
C THR A 333 36.07 39.15 -24.97
N ASP A 334 37.07 38.59 -24.30
CA ASP A 334 37.45 37.18 -24.45
C ASP A 334 36.35 36.23 -23.97
N LEU A 335 35.66 36.59 -22.88
CA LEU A 335 34.48 35.88 -22.41
C LEU A 335 33.37 35.91 -23.47
N MET A 336 33.02 37.08 -24.02
CA MET A 336 31.99 37.19 -25.05
C MET A 336 32.33 36.42 -26.33
N LYS A 337 33.60 36.42 -26.75
CA LYS A 337 34.08 35.62 -27.89
C LYS A 337 33.93 34.11 -27.62
N ALA A 338 34.21 33.65 -26.40
CA ALA A 338 34.00 32.26 -26.01
C ALA A 338 32.50 31.89 -25.98
N ILE A 339 31.64 32.78 -25.47
CA ILE A 339 30.18 32.59 -25.45
C ILE A 339 29.63 32.55 -26.87
N ARG A 340 30.11 33.41 -27.78
CA ARG A 340 29.74 33.38 -29.20
C ARG A 340 30.01 32.00 -29.81
N LEU A 341 31.21 31.46 -29.58
CA LEU A 341 31.57 30.12 -30.07
C LEU A 341 30.69 29.02 -29.45
N LEU A 342 30.35 29.14 -28.17
CA LEU A 342 29.44 28.22 -27.49
C LEU A 342 28.04 28.23 -28.11
N VAL A 343 27.46 29.41 -28.32
CA VAL A 343 26.12 29.56 -28.92
C VAL A 343 26.11 29.03 -30.35
N MET A 344 27.14 29.33 -31.16
CA MET A 344 27.28 28.76 -32.50
C MET A 344 27.35 27.22 -32.47
N THR A 345 28.13 26.66 -31.54
CA THR A 345 28.27 25.21 -31.38
C THR A 345 26.96 24.56 -30.90
N SER A 346 26.23 25.23 -30.00
CA SER A 346 24.91 24.79 -29.54
C SER A 346 23.90 24.77 -30.69
N THR A 347 23.87 25.81 -31.53
CA THR A 347 23.02 25.85 -32.73
C THR A 347 23.36 24.72 -33.70
N SER A 348 24.64 24.43 -33.93
CA SER A 348 25.05 23.30 -34.78
C SER A 348 24.62 21.95 -34.20
N LEU A 349 24.74 21.76 -32.88
CA LEU A 349 24.27 20.55 -32.20
C LEU A 349 22.74 20.40 -32.31
N GLN A 350 21.98 21.48 -32.11
CA GLN A 350 20.53 21.47 -32.28
C GLN A 350 20.14 21.04 -33.71
N LYS A 351 20.81 21.59 -34.73
CA LYS A 351 20.60 21.18 -36.13
C LYS A 351 20.92 19.71 -36.37
N GLU A 352 22.01 19.18 -35.81
CA GLU A 352 22.36 17.76 -35.89
C GLU A 352 21.29 16.86 -35.24
N ILE A 353 20.78 17.24 -34.07
CA ILE A 353 19.73 16.51 -33.35
C ILE A 353 18.44 16.47 -34.18
N VAL A 354 18.04 17.61 -34.75
CA VAL A 354 16.84 17.67 -35.58
C VAL A 354 17.02 16.85 -36.84
N GLU A 355 18.17 16.95 -37.51
CA GLU A 355 18.40 16.25 -38.77
C GLU A 355 18.50 14.73 -38.60
N SER A 356 19.10 14.28 -37.50
CA SER A 356 19.17 12.85 -37.17
C SER A 356 17.85 12.30 -36.61
N GLY A 357 17.05 13.12 -35.92
CA GLY A 357 15.83 12.71 -35.22
C GLY A 357 14.51 12.89 -35.97
N ARG A 358 14.46 13.73 -37.02
CA ARG A 358 13.19 14.06 -37.71
C ARG A 358 12.66 12.95 -38.62
N GLY A 359 13.53 12.08 -39.14
CA GLY A 359 13.12 11.07 -40.12
C GLY A 359 12.46 11.71 -41.35
N ALA A 360 11.22 11.29 -41.67
CA ALA A 360 10.43 11.87 -42.76
C ALA A 360 9.71 13.19 -42.40
N ALA A 361 9.77 13.63 -41.13
CA ALA A 361 9.10 14.85 -40.67
C ALA A 361 9.88 16.12 -41.04
N THR A 362 9.17 17.25 -41.07
CA THR A 362 9.78 18.57 -41.19
C THR A 362 10.47 19.00 -39.89
N GLN A 363 11.39 19.97 -39.95
CA GLN A 363 12.05 20.51 -38.75
C GLN A 363 11.04 21.10 -37.77
N GLN A 364 10.01 21.78 -38.31
CA GLN A 364 8.92 22.39 -37.55
C GLN A 364 8.10 21.33 -36.81
N GLU A 365 7.75 20.22 -37.46
CA GLU A 365 7.07 19.09 -36.82
C GLU A 365 7.92 18.43 -35.74
N PHE A 366 9.23 18.34 -35.93
CA PHE A 366 10.12 17.77 -34.91
C PHE A 366 10.16 18.64 -33.64
N TYR A 367 10.29 19.96 -33.79
CA TYR A 367 10.25 20.90 -32.67
C TYR A 367 8.88 20.94 -31.99
N ALA A 368 7.80 20.85 -32.76
CA ALA A 368 6.44 20.76 -32.23
C ALA A 368 6.24 19.49 -31.40
N LYS A 369 6.65 18.32 -31.92
CA LYS A 369 6.58 17.03 -31.21
C LYS A 369 7.43 16.99 -29.95
N ASN A 370 8.53 17.75 -29.92
CA ASN A 370 9.43 17.86 -28.76
C ASN A 370 9.26 19.21 -28.04
N SER A 371 8.01 19.70 -27.88
CA SER A 371 7.71 21.05 -27.39
C SER A 371 8.46 21.45 -26.11
N ARG A 372 8.44 20.62 -25.06
CA ARG A 372 9.15 20.91 -23.79
C ARG A 372 10.66 21.09 -23.97
N TRP A 373 11.27 20.37 -24.89
CA TRP A 373 12.69 20.52 -25.20
C TRP A 373 12.94 21.83 -25.95
N THR A 374 12.10 22.14 -26.95
CA THR A 374 12.17 23.38 -27.73
C THR A 374 11.97 24.62 -26.85
N GLU A 375 11.00 24.59 -25.93
CA GLU A 375 10.76 25.65 -24.94
C GLU A 375 11.97 25.84 -24.01
N GLY A 376 12.57 24.73 -23.57
CA GLY A 376 13.80 24.77 -22.76
C GLY A 376 14.97 25.42 -23.50
N LEU A 377 15.12 25.16 -24.80
CA LEU A 377 16.13 25.81 -25.64
C LEU A 377 15.88 27.30 -25.81
N ILE A 378 14.64 27.70 -26.11
CA ILE A 378 14.25 29.11 -26.26
C ILE A 378 14.53 29.87 -24.96
N SER A 379 14.09 29.32 -23.82
CA SER A 379 14.28 29.95 -22.51
C SER A 379 15.76 30.09 -22.16
N ALA A 380 16.56 29.04 -22.35
CA ALA A 380 17.98 29.09 -22.03
C ALA A 380 18.76 30.03 -22.98
N SER A 381 18.41 30.05 -24.27
CA SER A 381 18.99 30.98 -25.26
C SER A 381 18.72 32.43 -24.86
N LYS A 382 17.47 32.75 -24.55
CA LYS A 382 17.06 34.08 -24.10
C LYS A 382 17.79 34.55 -22.84
N ALA A 383 17.99 33.66 -21.87
CA ALA A 383 18.76 33.96 -20.66
C ALA A 383 20.22 34.31 -20.98
N VAL A 384 20.86 33.62 -21.92
CA VAL A 384 22.22 33.94 -22.39
C VAL A 384 22.25 35.31 -23.07
N GLY A 385 21.27 35.62 -23.94
CA GLY A 385 21.17 36.93 -24.59
C GLY A 385 21.03 38.08 -23.58
N TRP A 386 20.15 37.91 -22.58
CA TRP A 386 19.97 38.91 -21.53
C TRP A 386 21.20 39.04 -20.63
N GLY A 387 21.84 37.93 -20.26
CA GLY A 387 23.11 37.92 -19.54
C GLY A 387 24.22 38.67 -20.28
N ALA A 388 24.26 38.58 -21.62
CA ALA A 388 25.21 39.32 -22.44
C ALA A 388 24.99 40.84 -22.35
N THR A 389 23.73 41.28 -22.45
CA THR A 389 23.38 42.69 -22.26
C THR A 389 23.73 43.18 -20.85
N GLN A 390 23.37 42.43 -19.81
CA GLN A 390 23.66 42.81 -18.42
C GLN A 390 25.17 42.92 -18.13
N LEU A 391 25.98 42.00 -18.67
CA LEU A 391 27.44 42.07 -18.49
C LEU A 391 28.02 43.33 -19.10
N VAL A 392 27.57 43.71 -20.30
CA VAL A 392 28.03 44.93 -20.99
C VAL A 392 27.60 46.17 -20.22
N GLU A 393 26.35 46.25 -19.78
CA GLU A 393 25.85 47.36 -18.96
C GLU A 393 26.62 47.50 -17.64
N SER A 394 26.95 46.38 -17.01
CA SER A 394 27.76 46.40 -15.79
C SER A 394 29.21 46.81 -16.06
N ALA A 395 29.80 46.36 -17.18
CA ALA A 395 31.16 46.77 -17.57
C ALA A 395 31.23 48.27 -17.89
N ASP A 396 30.22 48.80 -18.57
CA ASP A 396 30.06 50.22 -18.90
C ASP A 396 30.00 51.08 -17.63
N LYS A 397 29.11 50.71 -16.69
CA LYS A 397 28.99 51.39 -15.40
C LYS A 397 30.31 51.41 -14.63
N VAL A 398 31.05 50.29 -14.63
CA VAL A 398 32.30 50.16 -13.89
C VAL A 398 33.43 50.98 -14.52
N VAL A 399 33.49 51.06 -15.84
CA VAL A 399 34.62 51.67 -16.55
C VAL A 399 34.43 53.17 -16.77
N LEU A 400 33.23 53.60 -17.19
CA LEU A 400 32.93 54.99 -17.60
C LEU A 400 32.14 55.76 -16.53
N HIS A 401 31.54 55.06 -15.56
CA HIS A 401 30.71 55.67 -14.53
C HIS A 401 31.18 55.27 -13.11
N THR A 402 30.35 55.54 -12.10
CA THR A 402 30.57 55.15 -10.71
C THR A 402 29.86 53.83 -10.39
N GLY A 403 30.08 52.81 -11.22
CA GLY A 403 29.58 51.45 -11.03
C GLY A 403 30.38 50.67 -9.99
N LYS A 404 29.79 49.57 -9.50
CA LYS A 404 30.41 48.67 -8.51
C LYS A 404 31.08 47.48 -9.19
N TYR A 405 32.33 47.21 -8.86
CA TYR A 405 33.07 46.05 -9.38
C TYR A 405 32.38 44.71 -9.02
N GLU A 406 31.65 44.67 -7.91
CA GLU A 406 30.87 43.51 -7.48
C GLU A 406 29.71 43.18 -8.44
N GLU A 407 29.07 44.19 -9.06
CA GLU A 407 27.99 43.99 -10.04
C GLU A 407 28.55 43.24 -11.27
N LEU A 408 29.76 43.61 -11.72
CA LEU A 408 30.42 42.96 -12.87
C LEU A 408 30.81 41.52 -12.57
N ILE A 409 31.26 41.24 -11.34
CA ILE A 409 31.57 39.89 -10.86
C ILE A 409 30.30 39.02 -10.87
N VAL A 410 29.18 39.55 -10.38
CA VAL A 410 27.90 38.83 -10.36
C VAL A 410 27.41 38.56 -11.78
N CYS A 411 27.38 39.56 -12.65
CA CYS A 411 26.98 39.38 -14.05
C CYS A 411 27.85 38.34 -14.78
N SER A 412 29.15 38.27 -14.46
CA SER A 412 30.07 37.26 -15.01
C SER A 412 29.73 35.83 -14.56
N HIS A 413 29.27 35.65 -13.32
CA HIS A 413 28.78 34.36 -12.84
C HIS A 413 27.42 33.98 -13.45
N GLU A 414 26.50 34.94 -13.54
CA GLU A 414 25.15 34.72 -14.07
C GLU A 414 25.16 34.34 -15.55
N ILE A 415 25.99 34.99 -16.37
CA ILE A 415 26.11 34.64 -17.79
C ILE A 415 26.75 33.26 -17.97
N ALA A 416 27.75 32.89 -17.16
CA ALA A 416 28.34 31.56 -17.18
C ALA A 416 27.29 30.48 -16.80
N ALA A 417 26.50 30.72 -15.75
CA ALA A 417 25.40 29.85 -15.37
C ALA A 417 24.34 29.70 -16.48
N SER A 418 23.97 30.80 -17.13
CA SER A 418 23.03 30.81 -18.26
C SER A 418 23.55 29.99 -19.44
N THR A 419 24.85 30.09 -19.76
CA THR A 419 25.45 29.24 -20.81
C THR A 419 25.51 27.77 -20.44
N ALA A 420 25.74 27.43 -19.17
CA ALA A 420 25.66 26.05 -18.69
C ALA A 420 24.23 25.49 -18.80
N GLN A 421 23.22 26.30 -18.53
CA GLN A 421 21.82 25.94 -18.74
C GLN A 421 21.52 25.67 -20.22
N LEU A 422 22.03 26.50 -21.14
CA LEU A 422 21.89 26.27 -22.58
C LEU A 422 22.55 24.96 -23.03
N VAL A 423 23.72 24.63 -22.49
CA VAL A 423 24.42 23.36 -22.74
C VAL A 423 23.60 22.19 -22.22
N ALA A 424 23.04 22.29 -21.01
CA ALA A 424 22.19 21.26 -20.43
C ALA A 424 20.92 21.04 -21.26
N ALA A 425 20.24 22.11 -21.68
CA ALA A 425 19.07 22.06 -22.55
C ALA A 425 19.40 21.42 -23.92
N SER A 426 20.54 21.79 -24.52
CA SER A 426 21.01 21.22 -25.79
C SER A 426 21.34 19.73 -25.70
N LYS A 427 21.83 19.26 -24.54
CA LYS A 427 22.26 17.87 -24.30
C LYS A 427 21.09 16.88 -24.18
N VAL A 428 19.88 17.31 -23.78
CA VAL A 428 18.75 16.41 -23.44
C VAL A 428 18.41 15.42 -24.56
N LYS A 429 18.54 15.84 -25.83
CA LYS A 429 18.23 15.04 -27.02
C LYS A 429 19.46 14.71 -27.86
N ALA A 430 20.66 15.04 -27.38
CA ALA A 430 21.91 14.79 -28.08
C ALA A 430 22.34 13.32 -27.99
N ASP A 431 22.91 12.78 -29.07
CA ASP A 431 23.61 11.49 -29.02
C ASP A 431 24.90 11.63 -28.20
N LYS A 432 25.20 10.63 -27.37
CA LYS A 432 26.39 10.62 -26.50
C LYS A 432 27.71 10.62 -27.28
N HIS A 433 27.70 10.16 -28.52
CA HIS A 433 28.84 10.08 -29.42
C HIS A 433 28.89 11.24 -30.42
N SER A 434 28.01 12.25 -30.28
CA SER A 434 28.02 13.43 -31.14
C SER A 434 29.33 14.22 -30.97
N PRO A 435 30.06 14.53 -32.06
CA PRO A 435 31.25 15.38 -32.00
C PRO A 435 30.88 16.82 -31.59
N HIS A 436 29.69 17.30 -31.97
CA HIS A 436 29.20 18.62 -31.58
C HIS A 436 28.88 18.70 -30.08
N LEU A 437 28.39 17.62 -29.47
CA LEU A 437 28.18 17.58 -28.01
C LEU A 437 29.50 17.67 -27.24
N SER A 438 30.51 16.91 -27.69
CA SER A 438 31.85 16.95 -27.06
C SER A 438 32.48 18.33 -27.19
N ARG A 439 32.36 18.95 -28.38
CA ARG A 439 32.84 20.31 -28.63
C ARG A 439 32.07 21.35 -27.81
N LEU A 440 30.76 21.19 -27.63
CA LEU A 440 29.94 22.10 -26.82
C LEU A 440 30.35 22.05 -25.35
N GLN A 441 30.68 20.88 -24.81
CA GLN A 441 31.19 20.72 -23.45
C GLN A 441 32.57 21.34 -23.25
N GLU A 442 33.45 21.30 -24.25
CA GLU A 442 34.70 22.06 -24.26
C GLU A 442 34.43 23.57 -24.23
N CYS A 443 33.54 24.06 -25.10
CA CYS A 443 33.18 25.48 -25.14
C CYS A 443 32.64 25.95 -23.78
N SER A 444 31.81 25.14 -23.11
CA SER A 444 31.31 25.43 -21.75
C SER A 444 32.44 25.58 -20.72
N ARG A 445 33.45 24.69 -20.76
CA ARG A 445 34.63 24.81 -19.90
C ARG A 445 35.41 26.09 -20.19
N THR A 446 35.64 26.40 -21.47
CA THR A 446 36.30 27.65 -21.88
C THR A 446 35.55 28.89 -21.39
N VAL A 447 34.22 28.91 -21.47
CA VAL A 447 33.40 30.02 -20.96
C VAL A 447 33.56 30.18 -19.44
N ASN A 448 33.53 29.08 -18.68
CA ASN A 448 33.74 29.12 -17.24
C ASN A 448 35.15 29.64 -16.88
N GLU A 449 36.19 29.22 -17.60
CA GLU A 449 37.55 29.72 -17.42
C GLU A 449 37.65 31.23 -17.73
N ARG A 450 37.00 31.69 -18.80
CA ARG A 450 37.00 33.13 -19.14
C ARG A 450 36.19 33.96 -18.15
N ALA A 451 35.08 33.45 -17.63
CA ALA A 451 34.31 34.11 -16.58
C ALA A 451 35.12 34.23 -15.29
N ALA A 452 35.82 33.16 -14.89
CA ALA A 452 36.74 33.19 -13.76
C ALA A 452 37.88 34.21 -13.98
N ASN A 453 38.40 34.33 -15.20
CA ASN A 453 39.41 35.34 -15.53
C ASN A 453 38.87 36.78 -15.44
N VAL A 454 37.61 37.03 -15.81
CA VAL A 454 36.96 38.34 -15.61
C VAL A 454 36.89 38.65 -14.12
N VAL A 455 36.45 37.71 -13.29
CA VAL A 455 36.37 37.90 -11.83
C VAL A 455 37.75 38.18 -11.23
N ALA A 456 38.77 37.41 -11.63
CA ALA A 456 40.14 37.60 -11.17
C ALA A 456 40.71 38.97 -11.60
N SER A 457 40.49 39.36 -12.87
CA SER A 457 40.92 40.65 -13.41
C SER A 457 40.22 41.82 -12.71
N THR A 458 38.94 41.66 -12.40
CA THR A 458 38.13 42.67 -11.71
C THR A 458 38.60 42.87 -10.27
N LYS A 459 38.81 41.78 -9.51
CA LYS A 459 39.32 41.85 -8.13
C LYS A 459 40.74 42.41 -8.06
N SER A 460 41.64 41.90 -8.89
CA SER A 460 43.02 42.42 -8.97
C SER A 460 43.04 43.89 -9.40
N GLY A 461 42.14 44.29 -10.28
CA GLY A 461 41.98 45.66 -10.71
C GLY A 461 41.51 46.60 -9.59
N GLN A 462 40.52 46.16 -8.82
CA GLN A 462 39.99 46.89 -7.67
C GLN A 462 41.09 47.10 -6.61
N GLU A 463 41.81 46.05 -6.23
CA GLU A 463 42.92 46.12 -5.27
C GLU A 463 44.00 47.12 -5.72
N GLN A 464 44.38 47.11 -7.01
CA GLN A 464 45.39 48.04 -7.54
C GLN A 464 44.96 49.51 -7.56
N ILE A 465 43.66 49.78 -7.68
CA ILE A 465 43.12 51.15 -7.62
C ILE A 465 43.07 51.62 -6.16
N GLU A 466 42.60 50.76 -5.25
CA GLU A 466 42.49 51.05 -3.80
C GLU A 466 43.87 51.22 -3.14
N ASP A 467 44.86 50.38 -3.49
CA ASP A 467 46.24 50.45 -2.97
C ASP A 467 47.00 51.70 -3.44
N ARG A 468 46.59 52.31 -4.56
CA ARG A 468 47.21 53.55 -5.07
C ARG A 468 46.59 54.79 -4.43
N ASP A 469 45.27 54.81 -4.26
CA ASP A 469 44.56 55.94 -3.63
C ASP A 469 44.95 56.08 -2.15
N THR A 470 45.38 55.00 -1.49
CA THR A 470 45.94 55.03 -0.13
C THR A 470 47.37 55.62 -0.04
N MET A 471 48.07 55.81 -1.17
CA MET A 471 49.40 56.46 -1.22
C MET A 471 49.39 57.87 -1.85
N ASP A 472 48.23 58.50 -2.04
CA ASP A 472 48.15 59.89 -2.51
C ASP A 472 48.41 60.90 -1.37
N PHE A 473 49.68 61.28 -1.20
CA PHE A 473 50.11 62.29 -0.23
C PHE A 473 49.97 63.74 -0.72
N SER A 474 49.50 63.96 -1.96
CA SER A 474 49.48 65.31 -2.57
C SER A 474 48.55 66.30 -1.87
N GLY A 475 47.59 65.81 -1.07
CA GLY A 475 46.69 66.61 -0.23
C GLY A 475 47.06 66.66 1.27
N LEU A 476 48.13 65.99 1.71
CA LEU A 476 48.50 65.93 3.13
C LEU A 476 49.48 67.04 3.48
N SER A 477 49.07 67.94 4.41
CA SER A 477 49.98 68.95 4.96
C SER A 477 51.22 68.27 5.59
N LEU A 478 52.38 68.92 5.53
CA LEU A 478 53.66 68.41 6.05
C LEU A 478 53.57 67.78 7.45
N ILE A 479 52.67 68.31 8.29
CA ILE A 479 52.43 67.85 9.67
C ILE A 479 51.75 66.47 9.71
N LYS A 480 50.76 66.21 8.85
CA LYS A 480 50.08 64.91 8.79
C LYS A 480 51.01 63.82 8.26
N LEU A 481 51.86 64.18 7.29
CA LEU A 481 52.85 63.28 6.70
C LEU A 481 53.92 62.89 7.74
N LYS A 482 54.41 63.87 8.52
CA LYS A 482 55.33 63.62 9.65
C LYS A 482 54.70 62.75 10.73
N LYS A 483 53.40 62.93 11.01
CA LYS A 483 52.67 62.13 12.01
C LYS A 483 52.54 60.66 11.57
N GLN A 484 52.18 60.40 10.32
CA GLN A 484 52.13 59.03 9.78
C GLN A 484 53.51 58.38 9.71
N GLU A 485 54.56 59.13 9.35
CA GLU A 485 55.94 58.64 9.40
C GLU A 485 56.32 58.20 10.83
N MET A 486 55.96 59.00 11.84
CA MET A 486 56.21 58.71 13.25
C MET A 486 55.38 57.51 13.74
N GLU A 487 54.10 57.39 13.36
CA GLU A 487 53.25 56.24 13.71
C GLU A 487 53.75 54.94 13.09
N THR A 488 54.29 54.99 11.86
CA THR A 488 54.85 53.81 11.19
C THR A 488 56.18 53.37 11.82
N GLN A 489 57.01 54.33 12.25
CA GLN A 489 58.24 54.05 13.02
C GLN A 489 57.94 53.49 14.42
N VAL A 490 56.86 53.92 15.06
CA VAL A 490 56.44 53.40 16.37
C VAL A 490 55.91 51.97 16.25
N SER A 491 55.14 51.66 15.19
CA SER A 491 54.66 50.29 14.94
C SER A 491 55.76 49.31 14.58
N SER A 492 56.84 49.74 13.91
CA SER A 492 57.98 48.84 13.62
C SER A 492 58.91 48.60 14.82
N PHE A 493 58.82 49.44 15.86
CA PHE A 493 59.63 49.34 17.09
C PHE A 493 58.95 48.61 18.25
N MET A 494 57.68 48.21 18.13
CA MET A 494 56.98 47.39 19.14
C MET A 494 57.34 45.90 18.95
N PRO A 495 58.07 45.25 19.89
CA PRO A 495 58.33 43.82 19.82
C PRO A 495 57.03 43.06 20.05
N GLN A 496 56.70 42.10 19.18
CA GLN A 496 55.59 41.17 19.38
C GLN A 496 55.79 40.38 20.69
N LEU A 497 54.98 40.68 21.70
CA LEU A 497 54.83 39.85 22.89
C LEU A 497 54.09 38.55 22.51
N PRO A 498 54.60 37.35 22.85
CA PRO A 498 53.91 36.11 22.55
C PRO A 498 52.67 35.97 23.44
N GLY A 499 51.52 35.70 22.81
CA GLY A 499 50.23 35.52 23.47
C GLY A 499 50.15 34.27 24.36
N PRO A 500 49.25 34.24 25.35
CA PRO A 500 49.17 33.15 26.31
C PRO A 500 48.58 31.87 25.69
N LEU A 501 49.27 30.76 25.93
CA LEU A 501 48.79 29.39 25.68
C LEU A 501 47.59 29.08 26.59
N LEU A 502 46.39 28.98 26.01
CA LEU A 502 45.22 28.42 26.67
C LEU A 502 45.13 26.93 26.38
N GLY A 503 45.20 26.15 27.47
CA GLY A 503 45.21 24.69 27.47
C GLY A 503 43.88 24.07 27.08
N GLN A 504 43.97 22.89 26.48
CA GLN A 504 42.88 21.96 26.27
C GLN A 504 42.66 21.13 27.53
N CYS A 505 41.42 21.09 28.01
CA CYS A 505 40.81 19.97 28.72
C CYS A 505 39.44 19.74 28.07
#